data_AF-A0A429Z1F5-F1
#
_entry.id   AF-A0A429Z1F5-F1
#
_cell.length_a   1.000
_cell.length_b   1.000
_cell.length_c   1.000
_cell.angle_alpha   90.00
_cell.angle_beta   90.00
_cell.angle_gamma   90.00
#
_symmetry.space_group_name_H-M   'P 1'
#
loop_
_entity.id
_entity.type
_entity.pdbx_description
1 polymer ?
#
loop_
_entity_poly.entity_id
_entity_poly.type
_entity_poly.pdbx_seq_one_letter_code
_entity_poly.pdbx_strand_id
1 'polypeptide(L)'
;MRMDVKAGHKATVWENRSVRSGEIIVDDHFRARQGELSRAHVRVLASALTGSGTLDPLRVWKDPSRTDGALVLLDGAHRLGAYKAAKWNGDIPVRLALCDRRTALLIAAGANSKDKLSLHYSEKADMAWRLVREDEARYSKAEIAAATTVSRRTVANMRSRLRQMKEEGREPTGSWRRDRLDLATDWTPEGELEGAARDRAVLAGAKAILEAVGRTARHDERLVADMLEAAFGRHLRDMADYLYGDVDEWAGYEVRTHAGHMTDSDDEDTDF
;
A
#
# COMPACT_ATOMS: atom_id res chain seq x y z
N MET A 1 20.08 -22.52 -21.98
CA MET A 1 18.64 -22.79 -21.76
C MET A 1 18.53 -23.74 -20.57
N ARG A 2 18.29 -23.24 -19.36
CA ARG A 2 18.13 -24.08 -18.15
C ARG A 2 16.64 -24.22 -17.88
N MET A 3 16.13 -25.43 -18.08
CA MET A 3 14.78 -25.83 -17.70
C MET A 3 14.85 -26.44 -16.30
N ASP A 4 14.25 -25.77 -15.32
CA ASP A 4 13.92 -26.39 -14.03
C ASP A 4 12.45 -26.80 -14.08
N VAL A 5 12.19 -28.10 -14.19
CA VAL A 5 10.84 -28.69 -14.17
C VAL A 5 10.64 -29.38 -12.82
N LYS A 6 9.72 -28.87 -12.00
CA LYS A 6 9.10 -29.63 -10.91
C LYS A 6 7.60 -29.78 -11.17
N ALA A 7 7.17 -31.04 -11.10
CA ALA A 7 5.82 -31.61 -11.17
C ALA A 7 4.62 -30.64 -11.42
N GLY A 8 3.91 -30.92 -12.52
CA GLY A 8 2.51 -30.53 -12.72
C GLY A 8 2.23 -29.13 -13.27
N HIS A 9 3.22 -28.24 -13.34
CA HIS A 9 3.03 -26.86 -13.78
C HIS A 9 3.58 -26.68 -15.19
N LYS A 10 2.75 -26.17 -16.12
CA LYS A 10 3.23 -25.81 -17.45
C LYS A 10 4.40 -24.84 -17.29
N ALA A 11 5.52 -25.13 -17.96
CA ALA A 11 6.68 -24.25 -17.97
C ALA A 11 6.25 -22.83 -18.37
N THR A 12 6.68 -21.84 -17.61
CA THR A 12 6.43 -20.44 -17.99
C THR A 12 7.29 -20.12 -19.20
N VAL A 13 6.66 -19.93 -20.36
CA VAL A 13 7.32 -19.36 -21.53
C VAL A 13 7.19 -17.85 -21.44
N TRP A 14 8.33 -17.17 -21.59
CA TRP A 14 8.40 -15.72 -21.65
C TRP A 14 8.68 -15.28 -23.07
N GLU A 15 7.82 -14.41 -23.59
CA GLU A 15 8.00 -13.79 -24.91
C GLU A 15 8.20 -12.29 -24.75
N ASN A 16 9.17 -11.71 -25.46
CA ASN A 16 9.28 -10.27 -25.58
C ASN A 16 8.33 -9.80 -26.68
N ARG A 17 7.44 -8.86 -26.37
CA ARG A 17 6.52 -8.24 -27.33
C ARG A 17 6.48 -6.73 -27.12
N SER A 18 5.92 -6.04 -28.09
CA SER A 18 5.59 -4.62 -28.01
C SER A 18 4.08 -4.50 -28.23
N VAL A 19 3.37 -3.80 -27.33
CA VAL A 19 1.90 -3.74 -27.33
C VAL A 19 1.41 -2.33 -27.05
N ARG A 20 0.18 -2.02 -27.43
CA ARG A 20 -0.48 -0.75 -27.09
C ARG A 20 -0.89 -0.73 -25.63
N SER A 21 -0.91 0.47 -25.05
CA SER A 21 -1.36 0.68 -23.66
C SER A 21 -2.81 0.20 -23.42
N GLY A 22 -3.67 0.28 -24.44
CA GLY A 22 -5.05 -0.18 -24.39
C GLY A 22 -5.23 -1.70 -24.39
N GLU A 23 -4.21 -2.48 -24.76
CA GLU A 23 -4.24 -3.94 -24.68
C GLU A 23 -3.98 -4.45 -23.25
N ILE A 24 -3.50 -3.59 -22.36
CA ILE A 24 -3.09 -3.95 -21.01
C ILE A 24 -4.19 -3.57 -20.01
N ILE A 25 -4.71 -4.58 -19.32
CA ILE A 25 -5.68 -4.42 -18.24
C ILE A 25 -5.02 -4.60 -16.88
N VAL A 26 -5.57 -3.92 -15.87
CA VAL A 26 -5.16 -4.05 -14.49
C VAL A 26 -6.23 -4.84 -13.75
N ASP A 27 -5.84 -5.96 -13.18
CA ASP A 27 -6.70 -6.79 -12.34
C ASP A 27 -6.15 -6.78 -10.91
N ASP A 28 -7.00 -6.40 -9.96
CA ASP A 28 -6.60 -6.29 -8.57
C ASP A 28 -6.10 -7.61 -8.00
N HIS A 29 -6.53 -8.78 -8.49
CA HIS A 29 -6.06 -10.10 -8.05
C HIS A 29 -4.55 -10.28 -8.22
N PHE A 30 -3.95 -9.61 -9.21
CA PHE A 30 -2.53 -9.69 -9.54
C PHE A 30 -1.72 -8.54 -8.93
N ARG A 31 -2.35 -7.61 -8.19
CA ARG A 31 -1.65 -6.47 -7.59
C ARG A 31 -1.15 -6.80 -6.19
N ALA A 32 0.17 -6.72 -6.01
CA ALA A 32 0.82 -6.81 -4.71
C ALA A 32 0.66 -5.55 -3.85
N ARG A 33 0.75 -4.37 -4.47
CA ARG A 33 0.52 -3.09 -3.80
C ARG A 33 -0.93 -2.67 -3.98
N GLN A 34 -1.65 -2.58 -2.87
CA GLN A 34 -3.00 -2.03 -2.79
C GLN A 34 -2.89 -0.52 -2.56
N GLY A 35 -3.57 0.30 -3.38
CA GLY A 35 -3.53 1.75 -3.29
C GLY A 35 -3.21 2.49 -4.60
N GLU A 36 -3.10 3.81 -4.51
CA GLU A 36 -2.74 4.67 -5.63
C GLU A 36 -1.26 4.56 -6.00
N LEU A 37 -0.95 4.85 -7.27
CA LEU A 37 0.43 4.96 -7.72
C LEU A 37 1.07 6.24 -7.15
N SER A 38 2.34 6.17 -6.76
CA SER A 38 3.07 7.37 -6.35
C SER A 38 3.15 8.36 -7.51
N ARG A 39 2.47 9.50 -7.38
CA ARG A 39 2.45 10.55 -8.41
C ARG A 39 3.85 11.08 -8.70
N ALA A 40 4.68 11.24 -7.67
CA ALA A 40 6.07 11.67 -7.82
C ALA A 40 6.87 10.65 -8.63
N HIS A 41 6.78 9.37 -8.31
CA HIS A 41 7.50 8.32 -9.04
C HIS A 41 7.01 8.18 -10.49
N VAL A 42 5.70 8.28 -10.72
CA VAL A 42 5.12 8.30 -12.08
C VAL A 42 5.65 9.49 -12.89
N ARG A 43 5.73 10.69 -12.31
CA ARG A 43 6.27 11.87 -13.01
C ARG A 43 7.74 11.68 -13.39
N VAL A 44 8.57 11.16 -12.49
CA VAL A 44 9.99 10.88 -12.78
C VAL A 44 10.13 9.89 -13.95
N LEU A 45 9.35 8.80 -13.94
CA LEU A 45 9.34 7.82 -15.03
C LEU A 45 8.79 8.41 -16.35
N ALA A 46 7.79 9.29 -16.28
CA ALA A 46 7.24 9.96 -17.45
C ALA A 46 8.27 10.92 -18.08
N SER A 47 9.05 11.64 -17.27
CA SER A 47 10.16 12.46 -17.78
C SER A 47 11.28 11.62 -18.40
N ALA A 48 11.52 10.39 -17.92
CA ALA A 48 12.51 9.51 -18.55
C ALA A 48 12.10 9.09 -19.98
N LEU A 49 10.78 8.93 -20.24
CA LEU A 49 10.27 8.58 -21.56
C LEU A 49 10.63 9.61 -22.65
N THR A 50 10.71 10.91 -22.30
CA THR A 50 11.06 11.96 -23.26
C THR A 50 12.52 11.89 -23.71
N GLY A 51 13.40 11.30 -22.89
CA GLY A 51 14.84 11.18 -23.19
C GLY A 51 15.25 9.83 -23.81
N SER A 52 14.74 8.71 -23.27
CA SER A 52 15.16 7.36 -23.68
C SER A 52 14.19 6.64 -24.60
N GLY A 53 13.00 7.22 -24.87
CA GLY A 53 11.94 6.62 -25.69
C GLY A 53 11.11 5.58 -24.95
N THR A 54 11.71 4.55 -24.36
CA THR A 54 10.97 3.50 -23.63
C THR A 54 11.56 3.21 -22.25
N LEU A 55 10.72 2.68 -21.35
CA LEU A 55 11.12 2.16 -20.04
C LEU A 55 11.39 0.65 -20.09
N ASP A 56 11.91 0.10 -18.99
CA ASP A 56 11.99 -1.34 -18.78
C ASP A 56 10.66 -2.05 -19.10
N PRO A 57 10.71 -3.24 -19.74
CA PRO A 57 9.52 -3.99 -20.08
C PRO A 57 8.56 -4.20 -18.90
N LEU A 58 7.26 -4.07 -19.16
CA LEU A 58 6.22 -4.49 -18.21
C LEU A 58 6.14 -6.02 -18.19
N ARG A 59 5.72 -6.62 -17.07
CA ARG A 59 5.39 -8.05 -17.07
C ARG A 59 3.88 -8.19 -17.19
N VAL A 60 3.45 -8.96 -18.17
CA VAL A 60 2.04 -9.17 -18.46
C VAL A 60 1.75 -10.65 -18.67
N TRP A 61 0.49 -11.05 -18.53
CA TRP A 61 0.02 -12.42 -18.72
C TRP A 61 -1.12 -12.44 -19.72
N LYS A 62 -1.10 -13.42 -20.61
CA LYS A 62 -2.24 -13.73 -21.48
C LYS A 62 -3.06 -14.82 -20.81
N ASP A 63 -4.26 -14.45 -20.37
CA ASP A 63 -5.22 -15.41 -19.81
C ASP A 63 -5.70 -16.36 -20.91
N PRO A 64 -5.42 -17.67 -20.81
CA PRO A 64 -5.82 -18.63 -21.83
C PRO A 64 -7.34 -18.83 -21.90
N SER A 65 -8.09 -18.41 -20.87
CA SER A 65 -9.56 -18.48 -20.85
C SER A 65 -10.23 -17.29 -21.55
N ARG A 66 -9.49 -16.20 -21.80
CA ARG A 66 -10.02 -15.00 -22.44
C ARG A 66 -9.82 -15.05 -23.96
N THR A 67 -10.85 -14.61 -24.69
CA THR A 67 -10.82 -14.50 -26.15
C THR A 67 -10.64 -13.08 -26.66
N ASP A 68 -10.73 -12.07 -25.78
CA ASP A 68 -10.61 -10.64 -26.11
C ASP A 68 -9.16 -10.18 -26.38
N GLY A 69 -8.19 -11.07 -26.16
CA GLY A 69 -6.77 -10.77 -26.37
C GLY A 69 -6.15 -9.84 -25.33
N ALA A 70 -6.89 -9.45 -24.29
CA ALA A 70 -6.40 -8.55 -23.25
C ALA A 70 -5.24 -9.16 -22.45
N LEU A 71 -4.27 -8.32 -22.08
CA LEU A 71 -3.10 -8.72 -21.32
C LEU A 71 -3.19 -8.20 -19.90
N VAL A 72 -3.16 -9.11 -18.92
CA VAL A 72 -3.22 -8.76 -17.49
C VAL A 72 -1.86 -8.30 -17.01
N LEU A 73 -1.80 -7.12 -16.40
CA LEU A 73 -0.57 -6.60 -15.79
C LEU A 73 -0.18 -7.41 -14.55
N LEU A 74 1.03 -7.98 -14.55
CA LEU A 74 1.62 -8.68 -13.40
C LEU A 74 2.62 -7.80 -12.62
N ASP A 75 3.39 -6.96 -13.33
CA ASP A 75 4.35 -6.00 -12.74
C ASP A 75 4.55 -4.78 -13.62
N GLY A 76 4.85 -3.65 -12.98
CA GLY A 76 5.19 -2.40 -13.65
C GLY A 76 4.06 -1.38 -13.62
N ALA A 77 3.19 -1.39 -12.61
CA ALA A 77 2.06 -0.47 -12.50
C ALA A 77 2.46 1.01 -12.58
N HIS A 78 3.57 1.41 -11.93
CA HIS A 78 4.11 2.77 -12.06
C HIS A 78 4.62 3.09 -13.47
N ARG A 79 5.23 2.12 -14.16
CA ARG A 79 5.70 2.29 -15.55
C ARG A 79 4.51 2.43 -16.50
N LEU A 80 3.47 1.59 -16.36
CA LEU A 80 2.21 1.74 -17.10
C LEU A 80 1.55 3.09 -16.82
N GLY A 81 1.54 3.52 -15.55
CA GLY A 81 1.07 4.85 -15.15
C GLY A 81 1.83 5.99 -15.83
N ALA A 82 3.15 5.87 -15.96
CA ALA A 82 3.99 6.84 -16.66
C ALA A 82 3.68 6.92 -18.16
N TYR A 83 3.51 5.77 -18.83
CA TYR A 83 3.08 5.74 -20.24
C TYR A 83 1.71 6.42 -20.44
N LYS A 84 0.76 6.18 -19.52
CA LYS A 84 -0.55 6.84 -19.55
C LYS A 84 -0.45 8.34 -19.30
N ALA A 85 0.33 8.77 -18.30
CA ALA A 85 0.53 10.18 -17.96
C ALA A 85 1.22 10.96 -19.09
N ALA A 86 2.19 10.33 -19.78
CA ALA A 86 2.88 10.89 -20.93
C ALA A 86 2.05 10.88 -22.22
N LYS A 87 0.81 10.35 -22.19
CA LYS A 87 -0.02 10.13 -23.39
C LYS A 87 0.75 9.41 -24.51
N TRP A 88 1.52 8.39 -24.13
CA TRP A 88 2.39 7.67 -25.05
C TRP A 88 1.57 6.94 -26.13
N ASN A 89 1.88 7.26 -27.39
CA ASN A 89 1.22 6.70 -28.56
C ASN A 89 2.08 5.66 -29.29
N GLY A 90 3.25 5.30 -28.76
CA GLY A 90 4.10 4.23 -29.29
C GLY A 90 3.73 2.87 -28.70
N ASP A 91 4.46 1.84 -29.11
CA ASP A 91 4.33 0.53 -28.46
C ASP A 91 5.10 0.51 -27.14
N ILE A 92 4.59 -0.26 -26.19
CA ILE A 92 5.18 -0.47 -24.87
C ILE A 92 5.86 -1.83 -24.87
N PRO A 93 7.15 -1.91 -24.52
CA PRO A 93 7.83 -3.20 -24.40
C PRO A 93 7.25 -4.00 -23.23
N VAL A 94 6.96 -5.26 -23.46
CA VAL A 94 6.42 -6.19 -22.45
C VAL A 94 7.11 -7.55 -22.51
N ARG A 95 7.21 -8.19 -21.34
CA ARG A 95 7.49 -9.62 -21.20
C ARG A 95 6.17 -10.33 -20.94
N LEU A 96 5.72 -11.09 -21.92
CA LEU A 96 4.49 -11.85 -21.90
C LEU A 96 4.73 -13.22 -21.27
N ALA A 97 4.02 -13.52 -20.20
CA ALA A 97 3.96 -14.84 -19.59
C ALA A 97 2.86 -15.68 -20.26
N LEU A 98 3.23 -16.85 -20.77
CA LEU A 98 2.31 -17.88 -21.26
C LEU A 98 2.28 -19.02 -20.24
N CYS A 99 1.33 -18.97 -19.32
CA CYS A 99 1.17 -19.94 -18.25
C CYS A 99 -0.28 -20.00 -17.77
N ASP A 100 -0.58 -20.95 -16.88
CA ASP A 100 -1.88 -20.98 -16.20
C ASP A 100 -2.04 -19.83 -15.20
N ARG A 101 -3.31 -19.53 -14.82
CA ARG A 101 -3.64 -18.47 -13.86
C ARG A 101 -2.91 -18.64 -12.53
N ARG A 102 -2.73 -19.89 -12.09
CA ARG A 102 -2.07 -20.23 -10.84
C ARG A 102 -0.63 -19.72 -10.83
N THR A 103 0.11 -20.04 -11.89
CA THR A 103 1.50 -19.64 -12.11
C THR A 103 1.61 -18.13 -12.29
N ALA A 104 0.69 -17.51 -13.03
CA ALA A 104 0.64 -16.06 -13.19
C ALA A 104 0.50 -15.31 -11.86
N LEU A 105 -0.34 -15.80 -10.94
CA LEU A 105 -0.47 -15.23 -9.58
C LEU A 105 0.82 -15.36 -8.76
N LEU A 106 1.54 -16.49 -8.86
CA LEU A 106 2.83 -16.66 -8.18
C LEU A 106 3.90 -15.71 -8.76
N ILE A 107 3.89 -15.50 -10.09
CA ILE A 107 4.77 -14.54 -10.75
C ILE A 107 4.49 -13.12 -10.25
N ALA A 108 3.22 -12.73 -10.18
CA ALA A 108 2.81 -11.41 -9.69
C ALA A 108 3.21 -11.19 -8.22
N ALA A 109 2.99 -12.19 -7.35
CA ALA A 109 3.42 -12.16 -5.97
C ALA A 109 4.96 -12.04 -5.84
N GLY A 110 5.70 -12.75 -6.69
CA GLY A 110 7.17 -12.78 -6.72
C GLY A 110 7.83 -11.56 -7.32
N ALA A 111 7.13 -10.77 -8.14
CA ALA A 111 7.73 -9.67 -8.90
C ALA A 111 8.38 -8.59 -8.02
N ASN A 112 7.93 -8.43 -6.77
CA ASN A 112 8.40 -7.42 -5.83
C ASN A 112 9.38 -7.95 -4.77
N SER A 113 9.82 -9.20 -4.88
CA SER A 113 10.65 -9.85 -3.85
C SER A 113 12.15 -9.63 -4.00
N LYS A 114 12.65 -9.32 -5.21
CA LYS A 114 14.10 -9.36 -5.50
C LYS A 114 14.74 -8.13 -6.13
N ASP A 115 14.01 -7.19 -6.76
CA ASP A 115 14.68 -6.19 -7.63
C ASP A 115 14.17 -4.75 -7.59
N LYS A 116 13.05 -4.43 -6.93
CA LYS A 116 12.47 -3.07 -6.91
C LYS A 116 11.87 -2.79 -5.53
N LEU A 117 11.84 -1.51 -5.12
CA LEU A 117 11.39 -0.98 -3.82
C LEU A 117 10.70 -2.05 -2.96
N SER A 118 11.42 -2.62 -1.97
CA SER A 118 10.90 -3.79 -1.24
C SER A 118 9.51 -3.49 -0.70
N LEU A 119 8.57 -4.40 -0.93
CA LEU A 119 7.28 -4.36 -0.24
C LEU A 119 7.51 -4.32 1.27
N HIS A 120 6.68 -3.55 1.96
CA HIS A 120 6.60 -3.63 3.41
C HIS A 120 6.12 -5.03 3.81
N TYR A 121 6.48 -5.49 5.01
CA TYR A 121 6.11 -6.84 5.47
C TYR A 121 4.60 -7.08 5.45
N SER A 122 3.79 -6.05 5.75
CA SER A 122 2.32 -6.13 5.67
C SER A 122 1.82 -6.43 4.26
N GLU A 123 2.36 -5.78 3.24
CA GLU A 123 1.96 -6.01 1.85
C GLU A 123 2.34 -7.44 1.39
N LYS A 124 3.52 -7.93 1.82
CA LYS A 124 3.93 -9.32 1.59
C LYS A 124 2.98 -10.31 2.26
N ALA A 125 2.55 -10.01 3.49
CA ALA A 125 1.63 -10.83 4.24
C ALA A 125 0.21 -10.82 3.65
N ASP A 126 -0.28 -9.67 3.19
CA ASP A 126 -1.59 -9.53 2.55
C ASP A 126 -1.62 -10.27 1.20
N MET A 127 -0.54 -10.20 0.42
CA MET A 127 -0.41 -11.00 -0.80
C MET A 127 -0.39 -12.51 -0.50
N ALA A 128 0.37 -12.95 0.51
CA ALA A 128 0.35 -14.34 0.94
C ALA A 128 -1.04 -14.78 1.42
N TRP A 129 -1.74 -13.91 2.13
CA TRP A 129 -3.09 -14.16 2.60
C TRP A 129 -4.09 -14.32 1.45
N ARG A 130 -3.96 -13.49 0.40
CA ARG A 130 -4.74 -13.65 -0.83
C ARG A 130 -4.50 -15.01 -1.49
N LEU A 131 -3.25 -15.44 -1.62
CA LEU A 131 -2.93 -16.76 -2.19
C LEU A 131 -3.50 -17.91 -1.35
N VAL A 132 -3.56 -17.75 -0.02
CA VAL A 132 -4.19 -18.74 0.88
C VAL A 132 -5.71 -18.80 0.67
N ARG A 133 -6.36 -17.67 0.40
CA ARG A 133 -7.82 -17.57 0.21
C ARG A 133 -8.33 -18.08 -1.13
N GLU A 134 -7.52 -18.00 -2.18
CA GLU A 134 -7.91 -18.43 -3.54
C GLU A 134 -8.27 -19.92 -3.64
N ASP A 135 -7.62 -20.78 -2.84
CA ASP A 135 -7.99 -22.18 -2.54
C ASP A 135 -6.84 -22.81 -1.72
N GLU A 136 -7.15 -23.38 -0.55
CA GLU A 136 -6.17 -23.97 0.38
C GLU A 136 -5.34 -25.11 -0.22
N ALA A 137 -5.90 -25.85 -1.19
CA ALA A 137 -5.24 -26.96 -1.86
C ALA A 137 -4.46 -26.54 -3.11
N ARG A 138 -4.75 -25.37 -3.67
CA ARG A 138 -4.21 -24.91 -4.95
C ARG A 138 -2.72 -24.59 -4.91
N TYR A 139 -2.23 -24.07 -3.79
CA TYR A 139 -0.82 -23.71 -3.60
C TYR A 139 -0.23 -24.49 -2.43
N SER A 140 1.03 -24.90 -2.51
CA SER A 140 1.74 -25.42 -1.33
C SER A 140 2.24 -24.29 -0.43
N LYS A 141 2.49 -24.58 0.86
CA LYS A 141 3.10 -23.60 1.79
C LYS A 141 4.48 -23.13 1.30
N ALA A 142 5.23 -24.01 0.65
CA ALA A 142 6.55 -23.72 0.12
C ALA A 142 6.48 -22.74 -1.06
N GLU A 143 5.51 -22.90 -1.96
CA GLU A 143 5.32 -22.00 -3.10
C GLU A 143 4.90 -20.59 -2.67
N ILE A 144 3.93 -20.49 -1.74
CA ILE A 144 3.51 -19.18 -1.21
C ILE A 144 4.69 -18.48 -0.54
N ALA A 145 5.43 -19.19 0.33
CA ALA A 145 6.59 -18.64 1.01
C ALA A 145 7.69 -18.19 0.02
N ALA A 146 7.96 -18.99 -1.01
CA ALA A 146 8.95 -18.64 -2.02
C ALA A 146 8.54 -17.42 -2.86
N ALA A 147 7.26 -17.31 -3.22
CA ALA A 147 6.75 -16.20 -4.02
C ALA A 147 6.65 -14.90 -3.21
N THR A 148 6.24 -14.96 -1.95
CA THR A 148 5.93 -13.76 -1.14
C THR A 148 7.03 -13.37 -0.15
N THR A 149 8.03 -14.23 0.06
CA THR A 149 9.08 -14.10 1.08
C THR A 149 8.58 -14.13 2.54
N VAL A 150 7.31 -14.47 2.78
CA VAL A 150 6.82 -14.74 4.15
C VAL A 150 7.25 -16.12 4.63
N SER A 151 7.35 -16.30 5.95
CA SER A 151 7.74 -17.59 6.50
C SER A 151 6.69 -18.68 6.25
N ARG A 152 7.10 -19.93 6.08
CA ARG A 152 6.17 -21.08 5.99
C ARG A 152 5.29 -21.22 7.24
N ARG A 153 5.79 -20.80 8.40
CA ARG A 153 5.04 -20.76 9.66
C ARG A 153 3.90 -19.75 9.57
N THR A 154 4.15 -18.56 9.03
CA THR A 154 3.12 -17.55 8.78
C THR A 154 2.02 -18.10 7.86
N VAL A 155 2.39 -18.77 6.76
CA VAL A 155 1.42 -19.40 5.83
C VAL A 155 0.62 -20.51 6.52
N ALA A 156 1.25 -21.29 7.42
CA ALA A 156 0.54 -22.30 8.19
C ALA A 156 -0.50 -21.68 9.14
N ASN A 157 -0.15 -20.59 9.84
CA ASN A 157 -1.05 -19.86 10.70
C ASN A 157 -2.21 -19.26 9.92
N MET A 158 -1.93 -18.67 8.75
CA MET A 158 -2.95 -18.16 7.82
C MET A 158 -3.96 -19.25 7.47
N ARG A 159 -3.53 -20.44 7.05
CA ARG A 159 -4.46 -21.55 6.75
C ARG A 159 -5.30 -21.97 7.93
N SER A 160 -4.69 -22.03 9.12
CA SER A 160 -5.43 -22.37 10.34
C SER A 160 -6.52 -21.34 10.60
N ARG A 161 -6.19 -20.05 10.47
CA ARG A 161 -7.13 -18.96 10.65
C ARG A 161 -8.23 -18.96 9.59
N LEU A 162 -7.91 -19.24 8.32
CA LEU A 162 -8.92 -19.32 7.26
C LEU A 162 -9.95 -20.42 7.53
N ARG A 163 -9.52 -21.59 8.02
CA ARG A 163 -10.44 -22.67 8.43
C ARG A 163 -11.32 -22.24 9.59
N GLN A 164 -10.72 -21.66 10.63
CA GLN A 164 -11.46 -21.12 11.77
C GLN A 164 -12.50 -20.07 11.33
N MET A 165 -12.12 -19.13 10.46
CA MET A 165 -13.04 -18.11 9.94
C MET A 165 -14.19 -18.74 9.13
N LYS A 166 -13.93 -19.79 8.34
CA LYS A 166 -14.98 -20.54 7.62
C LYS A 166 -15.93 -21.26 8.59
N GLU A 167 -15.41 -21.87 9.64
CA GLU A 167 -16.20 -22.52 10.70
C GLU A 167 -17.04 -21.49 11.47
N GLU A 168 -16.51 -20.29 11.72
CA GLU A 168 -17.19 -19.14 12.32
C GLU A 168 -18.17 -18.44 11.34
N GLY A 169 -18.23 -18.83 10.06
CA GLY A 169 -19.05 -18.16 9.04
C GLY A 169 -18.61 -16.73 8.72
N ARG A 170 -17.34 -16.39 8.95
CA ARG A 170 -16.76 -15.05 8.76
C ARG A 170 -15.97 -14.93 7.47
N GLU A 171 -16.25 -13.85 6.73
CA GLU A 171 -15.52 -13.54 5.50
C GLU A 171 -14.20 -12.79 5.79
N PRO A 172 -13.07 -13.19 5.17
CA PRO A 172 -11.80 -12.47 5.30
C PRO A 172 -11.83 -11.06 4.69
N THR A 173 -11.34 -10.07 5.43
CA THR A 173 -11.20 -8.69 4.95
C THR A 173 -10.12 -8.54 3.88
N GLY A 174 -9.18 -9.49 3.81
CA GLY A 174 -8.03 -9.46 2.90
C GLY A 174 -6.81 -8.74 3.45
N SER A 175 -6.90 -8.14 4.63
CA SER A 175 -5.74 -7.73 5.40
C SER A 175 -5.40 -8.81 6.42
N TRP A 176 -4.23 -9.43 6.29
CA TRP A 176 -3.77 -10.42 7.26
C TRP A 176 -3.68 -9.84 8.66
N ARG A 177 -3.30 -8.57 8.79
CA ARG A 177 -3.24 -7.89 10.09
C ARG A 177 -4.59 -7.88 10.82
N ARG A 178 -5.69 -7.67 10.09
CA ARG A 178 -7.06 -7.66 10.63
C ARG A 178 -7.57 -9.08 10.84
N ASP A 179 -7.37 -9.93 9.84
CA ASP A 179 -7.93 -11.28 9.83
C ASP A 179 -7.22 -12.22 10.82
N ARG A 180 -5.95 -11.97 11.17
CA ARG A 180 -5.22 -12.75 12.18
C ARG A 180 -5.68 -12.49 13.62
N LEU A 181 -6.38 -11.38 13.86
CA LEU A 181 -6.92 -11.10 15.17
C LEU A 181 -8.17 -11.95 15.32
N ASP A 182 -8.19 -12.79 16.36
CA ASP A 182 -9.43 -13.34 16.87
C ASP A 182 -10.25 -12.15 17.38
N LEU A 183 -11.11 -11.59 16.53
CA LEU A 183 -12.14 -10.63 16.97
C LEU A 183 -13.23 -11.33 17.82
N ALA A 184 -12.98 -12.57 18.27
CA ALA A 184 -13.68 -13.23 19.37
C ALA A 184 -13.03 -12.90 20.73
N THR A 185 -11.86 -12.25 20.75
CA THR A 185 -11.33 -11.59 21.94
C THR A 185 -11.87 -10.17 21.93
N ASP A 186 -12.55 -9.79 23.02
CA ASP A 186 -13.07 -8.48 23.44
C ASP A 186 -12.25 -7.25 22.99
N TRP A 187 -12.15 -7.01 21.70
CA TRP A 187 -11.82 -5.72 21.13
C TRP A 187 -13.07 -5.19 20.47
N THR A 188 -13.95 -4.68 21.31
CA THR A 188 -14.89 -3.64 20.92
C THR A 188 -14.08 -2.36 20.69
N PRO A 189 -14.31 -1.59 19.60
CA PRO A 189 -14.04 -0.16 19.62
C PRO A 189 -14.72 0.50 20.84
N GLU A 190 -15.82 -0.11 21.32
CA GLU A 190 -16.52 0.15 22.58
C GLU A 190 -15.84 -0.50 23.81
N GLY A 191 -14.53 -0.69 23.77
CA GLY A 191 -13.73 -0.57 24.97
C GLY A 191 -13.33 0.90 25.04
N GLU A 192 -14.31 1.81 25.10
CA GLU A 192 -14.02 3.21 25.34
C GLU A 192 -13.23 3.23 26.66
N LEU A 193 -11.92 3.40 26.56
CA LEU A 193 -11.17 3.90 27.69
C LEU A 193 -11.86 5.22 27.99
N GLU A 194 -12.63 5.26 29.07
CA GLU A 194 -13.35 6.46 29.48
C GLU A 194 -12.51 7.22 30.52
N GLY A 195 -12.68 8.54 30.51
CA GLY A 195 -12.04 9.45 31.46
C GLY A 195 -10.54 9.19 31.66
N ALA A 196 -10.15 9.03 32.92
CA ALA A 196 -8.74 8.97 33.33
C ALA A 196 -7.94 7.79 32.75
N ALA A 197 -8.58 6.74 32.26
CA ALA A 197 -7.90 5.63 31.59
C ALA A 197 -7.54 6.01 30.13
N ARG A 198 -8.42 6.74 29.46
CA ARG A 198 -8.19 7.32 28.13
C ARG A 198 -7.05 8.32 28.18
N ASP A 199 -7.13 9.24 29.14
CA ASP A 199 -6.17 10.33 29.27
C ASP A 199 -4.76 9.80 29.54
N ARG A 200 -4.65 8.76 30.39
CA ARG A 200 -3.37 8.08 30.63
C ARG A 200 -2.82 7.41 29.37
N ALA A 201 -3.66 6.75 28.59
CA ALA A 201 -3.24 6.12 27.34
C ALA A 201 -2.82 7.15 26.28
N VAL A 202 -3.58 8.25 26.14
CA VAL A 202 -3.27 9.37 25.25
C VAL A 202 -1.94 10.02 25.63
N LEU A 203 -1.72 10.32 26.91
CA LEU A 203 -0.48 10.94 27.39
C LEU A 203 0.73 10.01 27.25
N ALA A 204 0.57 8.73 27.56
CA ALA A 204 1.64 7.74 27.38
C ALA A 204 2.03 7.59 25.89
N GLY A 205 1.04 7.53 25.00
CA GLY A 205 1.26 7.49 23.55
C GLY A 205 1.92 8.76 23.02
N ALA A 206 1.43 9.94 23.42
CA ALA A 206 2.01 11.22 23.04
C ALA A 206 3.48 11.35 23.47
N LYS A 207 3.80 10.93 24.70
CA LYS A 207 5.18 10.90 25.20
C LYS A 207 6.07 9.99 24.36
N ALA A 208 5.62 8.77 24.05
CA ALA A 208 6.38 7.84 23.22
C ALA A 208 6.63 8.38 21.80
N ILE A 209 5.64 9.05 21.22
CA ILE A 209 5.78 9.72 19.92
C ILE A 209 6.81 10.85 20.02
N LEU A 210 6.71 11.73 21.02
CA LEU A 210 7.67 12.82 21.21
C LEU A 210 9.09 12.32 21.51
N GLU A 211 9.25 11.20 22.22
CA GLU A 211 10.57 10.59 22.42
C GLU A 211 11.14 10.05 21.11
N ALA A 212 10.30 9.46 20.24
CA ALA A 212 10.71 8.89 18.97
C ALA A 212 11.02 9.94 17.90
N VAL A 213 10.21 11.01 17.81
CA VAL A 213 10.30 12.00 16.72
C VAL A 213 10.62 13.42 17.19
N GLY A 214 10.65 13.71 18.49
CA GLY A 214 10.61 15.08 19.02
C GLY A 214 11.83 15.94 18.72
N ARG A 215 13.02 15.36 18.47
CA ARG A 215 14.16 16.14 17.96
C ARG A 215 14.00 16.48 16.48
N THR A 216 13.47 15.56 15.69
CA THR A 216 13.18 15.75 14.26
C THR A 216 12.02 16.73 14.04
N ALA A 217 10.96 16.61 14.85
CA ALA A 217 9.75 17.44 14.81
C ALA A 217 10.00 18.92 15.07
N ARG A 218 11.06 19.26 15.82
CA ARG A 218 11.43 20.66 16.13
C ARG A 218 12.11 21.38 14.97
N HIS A 219 12.65 20.64 14.00
CA HIS A 219 13.48 21.21 12.94
C HIS A 219 12.87 21.01 11.54
N ASP A 220 12.04 19.99 11.35
CA ASP A 220 11.41 19.71 10.06
C ASP A 220 10.05 19.01 10.24
N GLU A 221 8.99 19.81 10.20
CA GLU A 221 7.60 19.35 10.29
C GLU A 221 7.21 18.42 9.12
N ARG A 222 7.80 18.62 7.93
CA ARG A 222 7.48 17.85 6.72
C ARG A 222 8.09 16.48 6.78
N LEU A 223 9.33 16.38 7.28
CA LEU A 223 9.97 15.10 7.52
C LEU A 223 9.18 14.26 8.54
N VAL A 224 8.59 14.89 9.56
CA VAL A 224 7.71 14.16 10.49
C VAL A 224 6.39 13.76 9.83
N ALA A 225 5.80 14.62 9.02
CA ALA A 225 4.61 14.25 8.24
C ALA A 225 4.90 13.05 7.30
N ASP A 226 6.04 13.04 6.61
CA ASP A 226 6.48 11.93 5.76
C ASP A 226 6.74 10.65 6.59
N MET A 227 7.30 10.78 7.80
CA MET A 227 7.47 9.66 8.72
C MET A 227 6.13 9.08 9.18
N LEU A 228 5.17 9.94 9.52
CA LEU A 228 3.82 9.53 9.89
C LEU A 228 3.09 8.90 8.70
N GLU A 229 3.21 9.45 7.49
CA GLU A 229 2.64 8.89 6.27
C GLU A 229 3.28 7.53 5.95
N ALA A 230 4.59 7.39 6.12
CA ALA A 230 5.29 6.11 5.95
C ALA A 230 4.89 5.07 7.00
N ALA A 231 4.66 5.49 8.25
CA ALA A 231 4.33 4.60 9.36
C ALA A 231 2.85 4.17 9.37
N PHE A 232 1.94 5.10 9.10
CA PHE A 232 0.50 4.92 9.26
C PHE A 232 -0.26 4.86 7.93
N GLY A 233 0.32 5.36 6.83
CA GLY A 233 -0.25 5.26 5.48
C GLY A 233 -1.68 5.79 5.41
N ARG A 234 -2.60 5.00 4.81
CA ARG A 234 -4.03 5.35 4.72
C ARG A 234 -4.67 5.61 6.09
N HIS A 235 -4.21 4.97 7.15
CA HIS A 235 -4.77 5.18 8.48
C HIS A 235 -4.51 6.60 9.00
N LEU A 236 -3.44 7.25 8.54
CA LEU A 236 -3.20 8.67 8.84
C LEU A 236 -4.33 9.56 8.29
N ARG A 237 -4.96 9.18 7.17
CA ARG A 237 -6.11 9.89 6.61
C ARG A 237 -7.34 9.72 7.48
N ASP A 238 -7.65 8.50 7.91
CA ASP A 238 -8.76 8.24 8.83
C ASP A 238 -8.54 8.97 10.17
N MET A 239 -7.29 9.05 10.65
CA MET A 239 -6.92 9.85 11.82
C MET A 239 -7.06 11.35 11.57
N ALA A 240 -6.69 11.84 10.38
CA ALA A 240 -6.88 13.24 10.00
C ALA A 240 -8.37 13.60 9.91
N ASP A 241 -9.21 12.70 9.38
CA ASP A 241 -10.65 12.87 9.36
C ASP A 241 -11.23 12.85 10.78
N TYR A 242 -10.68 12.05 11.69
CA TYR A 242 -11.05 12.11 13.12
C TYR A 242 -10.61 13.41 13.82
N LEU A 243 -9.43 13.93 13.46
CA LEU A 243 -8.87 15.15 14.07
C LEU A 243 -9.47 16.44 13.50
N TYR A 244 -9.88 16.43 12.23
CA TYR A 244 -10.21 17.62 11.44
C TYR A 244 -11.50 17.49 10.61
N GLY A 245 -12.15 16.33 10.58
CA GLY A 245 -13.30 16.05 9.71
C GLY A 245 -14.63 16.65 10.15
N ASP A 246 -14.65 17.35 11.29
CA ASP A 246 -15.81 18.11 11.79
C ASP A 246 -15.58 19.63 11.70
N VAL A 247 -14.71 20.08 10.79
CA VAL A 247 -14.62 21.49 10.43
C VAL A 247 -15.62 21.74 9.31
N ASP A 248 -16.87 21.94 9.70
CA ASP A 248 -17.95 22.37 8.82
C ASP A 248 -17.51 23.66 8.09
N GLU A 249 -17.75 23.66 6.78
CA GLU A 249 -17.61 24.80 5.89
C GLU A 249 -18.30 26.04 6.50
N TRP A 250 -17.59 27.17 6.62
CA TRP A 250 -18.15 28.52 6.84
C TRP A 250 -18.67 28.95 8.23
N ALA A 251 -18.08 28.51 9.35
CA ALA A 251 -18.27 29.21 10.63
C ALA A 251 -17.33 30.43 10.78
N GLY A 252 -17.73 31.56 10.18
CA GLY A 252 -17.50 32.91 10.71
C GLY A 252 -16.06 33.37 10.91
N TYR A 253 -15.52 33.99 9.86
CA TYR A 253 -14.55 35.09 10.00
C TYR A 253 -15.20 36.21 10.86
N GLU A 254 -15.10 36.16 12.18
CA GLU A 254 -15.02 37.38 12.99
C GLU A 254 -13.55 37.65 13.27
N VAL A 255 -12.91 38.39 12.36
CA VAL A 255 -11.74 39.17 12.73
C VAL A 255 -12.21 40.17 13.76
N ARG A 256 -12.05 39.86 15.04
CA ARG A 256 -11.89 40.93 16.04
C ARG A 256 -10.58 41.61 15.70
N THR A 257 -10.66 42.67 14.91
CA THR A 257 -9.60 43.67 14.81
C THR A 257 -9.44 44.26 16.20
N HIS A 258 -8.50 43.74 16.98
CA HIS A 258 -7.97 44.48 18.12
C HIS A 258 -7.05 45.56 17.56
N ALA A 259 -7.67 46.66 17.12
CA ALA A 259 -7.02 47.96 17.12
C ALA A 259 -6.91 48.40 18.60
N GLY A 260 -5.86 47.94 19.29
CA GLY A 260 -5.32 48.59 20.48
C GLY A 260 -4.10 49.36 20.01
N HIS A 261 -4.26 50.60 19.57
CA HIS A 261 -4.12 51.79 20.42
C HIS A 261 -2.76 51.78 21.13
N MET A 262 -1.74 52.26 20.39
CA MET A 262 -0.59 52.93 20.99
C MET A 262 -1.14 54.08 21.85
N THR A 263 -1.04 53.94 23.16
CA THR A 263 -1.02 55.09 24.06
C THR A 263 0.42 55.27 24.50
N ASP A 264 1.03 56.35 24.00
CA ASP A 264 2.07 57.06 24.73
C ASP A 264 1.57 57.32 26.15
N SER A 265 2.42 56.99 27.11
CA SER A 265 2.44 57.69 28.39
C SER A 265 3.89 57.75 28.84
N ASP A 266 4.51 58.86 28.43
CA ASP A 266 5.48 59.58 29.24
C ASP A 266 4.95 59.76 30.68
N ASP A 267 5.90 60.01 31.59
CA ASP A 267 5.77 60.53 32.96
C ASP A 267 6.18 59.54 34.06
N GLU A 268 7.50 59.33 34.16
CA GLU A 268 8.14 59.25 35.49
C GLU A 268 8.41 60.68 35.97
N ASP A 269 7.50 61.19 36.80
CA ASP A 269 7.71 62.38 37.61
C ASP A 269 8.83 62.13 38.62
N THR A 270 9.92 62.89 38.46
CA THR A 270 10.75 63.35 39.54
C THR A 270 9.96 64.28 40.45
N ASP A 271 9.94 64.03 41.75
CA ASP A 271 9.81 65.11 42.72
C ASP A 271 10.71 64.89 43.94
N PHE A 272 11.29 66.00 44.37
CA PHE A 272 12.36 66.19 45.34
C PHE A 272 11.81 66.42 46.76
#